data_AF-A0A9J6A7F5-F1
#
_entry.id   AF-A0A9J6A7F5-F1
#
_cell.length_a   1.000
_cell.length_b   1.000
_cell.length_c   1.000
_cell.angle_alpha   90.00
_cell.angle_beta   90.00
_cell.angle_gamma   90.00
#
_symmetry.space_group_name_H-M   'P 1'
#
loop_
_entity.id
_entity.type
_entity.pdbx_description
1 polymer ?
#
loop_
_entity_poly.entity_id
_entity_poly.type
_entity_poly.pdbx_seq_one_letter_code
_entity_poly.pdbx_strand_id
1 'polypeptide(L)'
;MSSGLPSPHFSYVKNIDPGLSLFLFNYDNQKLHGIYEATSSGKININPSGWTLDDSGRTKYPIQVQKRPYLHCTPLAETLFKPIIQDNYYNDQHHFLFELDRVQAGNLIFRLNRVPANGLECRRGRI
;
A
#
# COMPACT_ATOMS: atom_id res chain seq x y z
N MET A 1 0.45 3.18 -12.22
CA MET A 1 -0.86 2.62 -11.78
C MET A 1 -1.36 3.46 -10.61
N SER A 2 -2.67 3.59 -10.37
CA SER A 2 -3.19 4.26 -9.16
C SER A 2 -3.55 3.25 -8.08
N SER A 3 -3.37 3.61 -6.81
CA SER A 3 -3.97 2.92 -5.66
C SER A 3 -5.02 3.82 -5.05
N GLY A 4 -6.08 3.24 -4.48
CA GLY A 4 -7.22 3.99 -3.96
C GLY A 4 -7.64 3.55 -2.56
N LEU A 5 -8.26 4.49 -1.83
CA LEU A 5 -8.94 4.29 -0.56
C LEU A 5 -10.38 4.83 -0.63
N PRO A 6 -11.29 4.32 0.22
CA PRO A 6 -12.63 4.89 0.38
C PRO A 6 -12.60 6.36 0.83
N SER A 7 -13.65 7.13 0.50
CA SER A 7 -13.75 8.58 0.77
C SER A 7 -13.39 9.04 2.20
N PRO A 8 -13.78 8.32 3.27
CA PRO A 8 -13.47 8.75 4.64
C PRO A 8 -11.97 8.89 4.94
N HIS A 9 -11.09 8.26 4.15
CA HIS A 9 -9.66 8.23 4.39
C HIS A 9 -8.88 9.36 3.73
N PHE A 10 -9.55 10.41 3.22
CA PHE A 10 -8.88 11.53 2.55
C PHE A 10 -7.76 12.17 3.39
N SER A 11 -7.92 12.21 4.70
CA SER A 11 -6.91 12.74 5.64
C SER A 11 -5.55 12.06 5.55
N TYR A 12 -5.49 10.78 5.17
CA TYR A 12 -4.25 10.02 5.03
C TYR A 12 -3.52 10.30 3.72
N VAL A 13 -4.26 10.71 2.69
CA VAL A 13 -3.75 10.80 1.32
C VAL A 13 -3.38 12.25 0.97
N LYS A 14 -3.95 13.23 1.68
CA LYS A 14 -3.70 14.66 1.47
C LYS A 14 -2.24 15.08 1.72
N ASN A 15 -1.50 14.34 2.55
CA ASN A 15 -0.11 14.61 2.91
C ASN A 15 0.88 13.75 2.09
N ILE A 16 0.39 12.99 1.12
CA ILE A 16 1.26 12.22 0.24
C ILE A 16 1.79 13.15 -0.84
N ASP A 17 3.11 13.14 -1.01
CA ASP A 17 3.82 13.84 -2.08
C ASP A 17 4.67 12.89 -2.91
N PRO A 18 5.00 13.25 -4.18
CA PRO A 18 5.90 12.47 -5.00
C PRO A 18 7.22 12.14 -4.29
N GLY A 19 7.67 10.89 -4.40
CA GLY A 19 8.86 10.37 -3.71
C GLY A 19 8.58 9.68 -2.37
N LEU A 20 7.38 9.80 -1.81
CA LEU A 20 7.02 9.09 -0.58
C LEU A 20 6.95 7.57 -0.81
N SER A 21 7.54 6.79 0.10
CA SER A 21 7.41 5.33 0.10
C SER A 21 6.01 4.92 0.56
N LEU A 22 5.37 4.05 -0.22
CA LEU A 22 4.04 3.50 0.06
C LEU A 22 4.13 1.97 0.16
N PHE A 23 3.40 1.39 1.11
CA PHE A 23 3.24 -0.05 1.24
C PHE A 23 1.84 -0.44 0.78
N LEU A 24 1.73 -1.29 -0.23
CA LEU A 24 0.42 -1.69 -0.76
C LEU A 24 -0.14 -2.84 0.09
N PHE A 25 -1.18 -2.57 0.88
CA PHE A 25 -1.96 -3.60 1.55
C PHE A 25 -3.25 -3.90 0.77
N ASN A 26 -3.63 -5.19 0.70
CA ASN A 26 -4.89 -5.64 0.14
C ASN A 26 -5.74 -6.28 1.25
N TYR A 27 -6.90 -5.70 1.51
CA TYR A 27 -7.83 -6.16 2.55
C TYR A 27 -8.48 -7.51 2.24
N ASP A 28 -8.75 -7.82 0.97
CA ASP A 28 -9.46 -9.05 0.58
C ASP A 28 -8.65 -10.31 0.92
N ASN A 29 -7.32 -10.23 0.79
CA ASN A 29 -6.42 -11.36 1.00
C ASN A 29 -5.45 -11.16 2.18
N GLN A 30 -5.54 -10.04 2.90
CA GLN A 30 -4.69 -9.67 4.04
C GLN A 30 -3.19 -9.80 3.73
N LYS A 31 -2.76 -9.28 2.58
CA LYS A 31 -1.35 -9.31 2.15
C LYS A 31 -0.79 -7.93 1.85
N LEU A 32 0.50 -7.77 2.16
CA LEU A 32 1.30 -6.62 1.81
C LEU A 32 2.09 -6.90 0.52
N HIS A 33 1.72 -6.25 -0.58
CA HIS A 33 2.19 -6.51 -1.95
C HIS A 33 3.47 -5.76 -2.35
N GLY A 34 4.28 -5.33 -1.37
CA GLY A 34 5.58 -4.70 -1.60
C GLY A 34 5.59 -3.18 -1.45
N ILE A 35 6.69 -2.58 -1.93
CA ILE A 35 7.00 -1.15 -1.76
C ILE A 35 6.81 -0.44 -3.09
N TYR A 36 6.12 0.69 -3.02
CA TYR A 36 5.85 1.57 -4.13
C TYR A 36 6.33 2.98 -3.79
N GLU A 37 6.51 3.79 -4.82
CA GLU A 37 6.82 5.20 -4.67
C GLU A 37 5.65 6.01 -5.22
N ALA A 38 5.22 7.01 -4.46
CA ALA A 38 4.26 8.00 -4.93
C ALA A 38 4.87 8.80 -6.10
N THR A 39 4.09 8.94 -7.17
CA THR A 39 4.46 9.73 -8.37
C THR A 39 3.57 10.96 -8.54
N SER A 40 2.57 11.11 -7.66
CA SER A 40 1.69 12.27 -7.57
C SER A 40 1.34 12.50 -6.09
N SER A 41 0.83 13.69 -5.77
CA SER A 41 0.10 13.88 -4.52
C SER A 41 -1.25 13.15 -4.54
N GLY A 42 -1.84 12.91 -3.37
CA GLY A 42 -3.17 12.30 -3.25
C GLY A 42 -4.28 13.20 -3.80
N LYS A 43 -5.18 12.63 -4.62
CA LYS A 43 -6.28 13.36 -5.26
C LYS A 43 -7.56 12.52 -5.31
N ILE A 44 -8.69 13.19 -5.45
CA ILE A 44 -9.98 12.53 -5.68
C ILE A 44 -10.08 12.15 -7.18
N ASN A 45 -10.50 10.92 -7.45
CA ASN A 45 -10.85 10.39 -8.77
C ASN A 45 -9.78 10.54 -9.86
N ILE A 46 -8.52 10.21 -9.57
CA ILE A 46 -7.45 10.17 -10.59
C ILE A 46 -7.84 9.25 -11.76
N ASN A 47 -8.35 8.06 -11.44
CA ASN A 47 -9.04 7.16 -12.35
C ASN A 47 -10.45 6.90 -11.79
N PRO A 48 -11.49 7.59 -12.30
CA PRO A 48 -12.87 7.46 -11.83
C PRO A 48 -13.44 6.05 -11.94
N SER A 49 -12.89 5.22 -12.84
CA SER A 49 -13.30 3.83 -13.09
C SER A 49 -12.23 2.82 -12.64
N GLY A 50 -11.21 3.26 -11.91
CA GLY A 50 -10.16 2.38 -11.39
C GLY A 50 -10.68 1.49 -10.28
N TRP A 51 -10.24 0.23 -10.21
CA TRP A 51 -10.66 -0.72 -9.17
C TRP A 51 -12.18 -1.00 -9.16
N THR A 52 -12.85 -0.80 -10.29
CA THR A 52 -14.26 -1.13 -10.48
C THR A 52 -14.39 -2.58 -10.97
N LEU A 53 -15.14 -3.40 -10.25
CA LEU A 53 -15.48 -4.78 -10.63
C LEU A 53 -16.94 -4.96 -11.03
N ASP A 54 -17.76 -3.91 -10.85
CA ASP A 54 -19.20 -3.91 -11.14
C ASP A 54 -19.52 -3.02 -12.35
N ASP A 55 -20.72 -3.19 -12.91
CA ASP A 55 -21.16 -2.46 -14.11
C ASP A 55 -21.46 -0.97 -13.85
N SER A 56 -21.20 -0.46 -12.64
CA SER A 56 -21.48 0.93 -12.28
C SER A 56 -20.55 1.93 -12.97
N GLY A 57 -19.39 1.47 -13.45
CA GLY A 57 -18.33 2.30 -14.01
C GLY A 57 -17.69 3.29 -13.01
N ARG A 58 -18.02 3.19 -11.72
CA ARG A 58 -17.54 4.08 -10.65
C ARG A 58 -16.66 3.34 -9.66
N THR A 59 -15.57 3.99 -9.24
CA THR A 59 -14.67 3.42 -8.25
C THR A 59 -15.27 3.50 -6.84
N LYS A 60 -15.10 2.42 -6.05
CA LYS A 60 -15.35 2.43 -4.59
C LYS A 60 -14.18 3.06 -3.81
N TYR A 61 -13.11 3.41 -4.51
CA TYR A 61 -11.85 3.90 -3.95
C TYR A 61 -11.47 5.25 -4.58
N PRO A 62 -12.27 6.30 -4.35
CA PRO A 62 -12.10 7.58 -5.04
C PRO A 62 -10.89 8.37 -4.56
N ILE A 63 -10.35 8.09 -3.38
CA ILE A 63 -9.16 8.81 -2.91
C ILE A 63 -7.92 8.07 -3.41
N GLN A 64 -7.22 8.65 -4.39
CA GLN A 64 -6.21 7.94 -5.15
C GLN A 64 -4.86 8.65 -5.15
N VAL A 65 -3.82 7.84 -5.34
CA VAL A 65 -2.45 8.31 -5.60
C VAL A 65 -1.87 7.52 -6.77
N GLN A 66 -1.18 8.21 -7.69
CA GLN A 66 -0.39 7.52 -8.71
C GLN A 66 0.88 6.99 -8.09
N LYS A 67 1.22 5.76 -8.42
CA LYS A 67 2.40 5.09 -7.89
C LYS A 67 3.13 4.28 -8.96
N ARG A 68 4.41 4.06 -8.71
CA ARG A 68 5.25 3.10 -9.44
C ARG A 68 5.82 2.05 -8.49
N PRO A 69 6.04 0.80 -8.94
CA PRO A 69 6.76 -0.17 -8.14
C PRO A 69 8.15 0.35 -7.80
N TYR A 70 8.53 0.27 -6.53
CA TYR A 70 9.91 0.49 -6.10
C TYR A 70 10.63 -0.85 -5.98
N LEU A 71 9.97 -1.82 -5.34
CA LEU A 71 10.50 -3.14 -5.07
C LEU A 71 9.43 -4.20 -5.37
N HIS A 72 9.72 -5.10 -6.30
CA HIS A 72 8.87 -6.26 -6.57
C HIS A 72 9.26 -7.42 -5.65
N CYS A 73 8.34 -7.84 -4.77
CA CYS A 73 8.52 -8.96 -3.86
C CYS A 73 7.29 -9.86 -3.84
N THR A 74 7.45 -11.08 -3.32
CA THR A 74 6.31 -11.93 -2.94
C THR A 74 5.47 -11.18 -1.90
N PRO A 75 4.13 -11.15 -2.07
CA PRO A 75 3.25 -10.55 -1.08
C PRO A 75 3.43 -11.19 0.30
N LEU A 76 3.57 -10.36 1.33
CA LEU A 76 3.81 -10.77 2.70
C LEU A 76 2.47 -10.95 3.43
N ALA A 77 2.22 -12.13 4.00
CA ALA A 77 1.01 -12.40 4.77
C ALA A 77 0.97 -11.57 6.06
N GLU A 78 -0.23 -11.23 6.53
CA GLU A 78 -0.44 -10.43 7.75
C GLU A 78 0.29 -10.96 8.97
N THR A 79 0.30 -12.28 9.19
CA THR A 79 1.02 -12.91 10.31
C THR A 79 2.51 -12.58 10.35
N LEU A 80 3.12 -12.22 9.20
CA LEU A 80 4.54 -11.94 9.09
C LEU A 80 4.90 -10.45 9.24
N PHE A 81 3.92 -9.54 9.11
CA PHE A 81 4.15 -8.10 9.25
C PHE A 81 3.39 -7.46 10.41
N LYS A 82 2.31 -8.07 10.88
CA LYS A 82 1.50 -7.59 12.00
C LYS A 82 2.32 -7.24 13.25
N PRO A 83 3.33 -8.05 13.67
CA PRO A 83 4.18 -7.68 14.80
C PRO A 83 5.00 -6.40 14.60
N ILE A 84 5.27 -6.00 13.35
CA ILE A 84 6.06 -4.79 13.03
C ILE A 84 5.24 -3.53 13.24
N ILE A 85 3.94 -3.59 12.99
CA ILE A 85 3.00 -2.45 13.06
C ILE A 85 1.91 -2.69 14.10
N GLN A 86 2.19 -3.52 15.11
CA GLN A 86 1.21 -3.99 16.08
C GLN A 86 0.49 -2.83 16.77
N ASP A 87 1.22 -1.77 17.09
CA ASP A 87 0.69 -0.60 17.80
C ASP A 87 -0.24 0.27 16.93
N ASN A 88 -0.27 0.05 15.62
CA ASN A 88 -1.20 0.73 14.72
C ASN A 88 -2.58 0.08 14.71
N TYR A 89 -2.71 -1.16 15.21
CA TYR A 89 -3.96 -1.89 15.17
C TYR A 89 -4.97 -1.41 16.21
N TYR A 90 -6.24 -1.36 15.82
CA TYR A 90 -7.39 -1.02 16.65
C TYR A 90 -8.59 -1.90 16.27
N ASN A 91 -9.69 -1.81 17.03
CA ASN A 91 -10.94 -2.58 16.81
C ASN A 91 -10.71 -4.08 16.59
N ASP A 92 -10.52 -4.82 17.69
CA ASP A 92 -10.27 -6.26 17.70
C ASP A 92 -9.12 -6.71 16.78
N GLN A 93 -8.17 -5.80 16.50
CA GLN A 93 -7.00 -6.03 15.66
C GLN A 93 -7.28 -6.41 14.19
N HIS A 94 -8.42 -5.96 13.64
CA HIS A 94 -8.77 -6.13 12.22
C HIS A 94 -8.49 -4.89 11.36
N HIS A 95 -8.32 -3.73 12.00
CA HIS A 95 -8.03 -2.47 11.34
C HIS A 95 -6.75 -1.86 11.91
N PHE A 96 -6.04 -1.07 11.11
CA PHE A 96 -4.84 -0.37 11.55
C PHE A 96 -4.72 1.01 10.91
N LEU A 97 -4.05 1.93 11.61
CA LEU A 97 -3.73 3.26 11.10
C LEU A 97 -2.66 3.16 10.00
N PHE A 98 -2.85 3.91 8.91
CA PHE A 98 -2.03 3.80 7.70
C PHE A 98 -0.64 4.45 7.81
N GLU A 99 -0.47 5.36 8.77
CA GLU A 99 0.79 6.07 8.98
C GLU A 99 1.80 5.15 9.67
N LEU A 100 3.00 5.09 9.12
CA LEU A 100 4.10 4.32 9.68
C LEU A 100 5.16 5.28 10.19
N ASP A 101 5.70 5.00 11.38
CA ASP A 101 6.91 5.67 11.80
C ASP A 101 8.15 5.14 11.05
N ARG A 102 9.28 5.81 11.26
CA ARG A 102 10.55 5.48 10.60
C ARG A 102 11.06 4.08 10.91
N VAL A 103 10.84 3.59 12.14
CA VAL A 103 11.29 2.27 12.60
C VAL A 103 10.41 1.19 11.97
N GLN A 104 9.09 1.37 12.02
CA GLN A 104 8.12 0.47 11.40
C GLN A 104 8.35 0.34 9.89
N ALA A 105 8.49 1.46 9.18
CA ALA A 105 8.79 1.47 7.75
C ALA A 105 10.11 0.75 7.43
N GLY A 106 11.17 1.03 8.20
CA GLY A 106 12.47 0.36 8.04
C GLY A 106 12.39 -1.16 8.22
N ASN A 107 11.67 -1.61 9.24
CA ASN A 107 11.48 -3.03 9.54
C ASN A 107 10.63 -3.73 8.46
N LEU A 108 9.60 -3.09 7.91
CA LEU A 108 8.83 -3.63 6.79
C LEU A 108 9.68 -3.77 5.52
N ILE A 109 10.50 -2.75 5.20
CA ILE A 109 11.42 -2.81 4.05
C ILE A 109 12.38 -3.98 4.22
N PHE A 110 13.00 -4.11 5.39
CA PHE A 110 13.88 -5.22 5.71
C PHE A 110 13.19 -6.58 5.58
N ARG A 111 11.94 -6.68 6.07
CA ARG A 111 11.17 -7.92 6.00
C ARG A 111 10.83 -8.30 4.56
N LEU A 112 10.40 -7.35 3.74
CA LEU A 112 10.07 -7.55 2.34
C LEU A 112 11.29 -7.96 1.50
N ASN A 113 12.46 -7.34 1.74
CA ASN A 113 13.71 -7.69 1.06
C ASN A 113 14.17 -9.15 1.31
N ARG A 114 13.74 -9.76 2.41
CA ARG A 114 14.13 -11.12 2.81
C ARG A 114 13.17 -12.22 2.36
N VAL A 115 12.04 -11.89 1.72
CA VAL A 115 11.14 -12.91 1.19
C VAL A 115 11.65 -13.34 -0.19
N PRO A 116 12.13 -14.58 -0.37
CA PRO A 116 12.52 -15.06 -1.69
C PRO A 116 11.29 -15.08 -2.61
N ALA A 117 11.32 -14.30 -3.69
CA ALA A 117 10.34 -14.42 -4.77
C ALA A 117 10.82 -15.50 -5.73
N ASN A 118 10.38 -16.75 -5.55
CA ASN A 118 10.62 -17.85 -6.49
C ASN A 118 11.97 -17.78 -7.24
N GLY A 119 13.09 -17.70 -6.49
CA GLY A 119 14.44 -17.71 -7.05
C GLY A 119 15.02 -16.39 -7.55
N LEU A 120 14.35 -15.24 -7.34
CA LEU A 120 14.87 -13.92 -7.70
C LEU A 120 14.73 -12.99 -6.47
N GLU A 121 15.85 -12.41 -6.04
CA GLU A 121 15.85 -11.33 -5.04
C GLU A 121 14.85 -10.24 -5.44
N CYS A 122 14.30 -9.52 -4.45
CA CYS A 122 13.48 -8.36 -4.72
C CYS A 122 14.25 -7.33 -5.57
N ARG A 123 13.90 -7.23 -6.85
CA ARG A 123 14.60 -6.34 -7.79
C ARG A 123 13.97 -4.95 -7.73
N ARG A 124 14.82 -3.92 -7.73
CA ARG A 124 14.40 -2.55 -8.03
C ARG A 124 13.72 -2.55 -9.39
N GLY A 125 12.45 -2.12 -9.45
CA GLY A 125 11.74 -1.98 -10.72
C GLY A 125 12.52 -1.03 -11.63
N ARG A 126 12.83 -1.44 -12.87
CA ARG A 126 13.18 -0.48 -13.92
C ARG A 126 11.88 0.04 -14.53
N ILE A 127 11.84 1.34 -14.78
CA ILE A 127 10.79 2.04 -15.53
C ILE A 127 10.85 1.59 -16.99
#